data_AF-A0A517NCQ6-F1
#
_entry.id   AF-A0A517NCQ6-F1
#
_cell.length_a   1.000
_cell.length_b   1.000
_cell.length_c   1.000
_cell.angle_alpha   90.00
_cell.angle_beta   90.00
_cell.angle_gamma   90.00
#
_symmetry.space_group_name_H-M   'P 1'
#
loop_
_entity.id
_entity.type
_entity.pdbx_description
1 polymer ?
#
loop_
_entity_poly.entity_id
_entity_poly.type
_entity_poly.pdbx_seq_one_letter_code
_entity_poly.pdbx_strand_id
1 'polypeptide(L)'
;MLLLTGLIAIAISHLRTSTELAHVQSELTQLRNDSTILDADDDSMIHAIALPTYGPLQWRWKIQLPRDGTYRLRYAFDNIPESGFPAKSQAIDGAFLDAYAKPLQGGVPFTLDVGIFQDASGVWQFQTDNGQRGPRFPIHHHPAWLDRKESVGWGFRVYGKNQTVSSDSDMPRMLFSGRKSKMLPGGASTVEMNPTDGLLIWIERKSTPTPPGP
;
A
#
# COMPACT_ATOMS: atom_id res chain seq x y z
N MET A 1 22.99 -41.62 35.02
CA MET A 1 21.54 -41.62 34.71
C MET A 1 20.87 -40.29 35.03
N LEU A 2 21.01 -39.73 36.25
CA LEU A 2 20.36 -38.45 36.64
C LEU A 2 20.65 -37.24 35.73
N LEU A 3 21.88 -37.10 35.23
CA LEU A 3 22.27 -36.00 34.34
C LEU A 3 21.59 -36.08 32.96
N LEU A 4 21.44 -37.28 32.40
CA LEU A 4 20.79 -37.49 31.12
C LEU A 4 19.29 -37.17 31.21
N THR A 5 18.64 -37.60 32.28
CA THR A 5 17.24 -37.26 32.56
C THR A 5 17.01 -35.76 32.74
N GLY A 6 17.96 -35.05 33.37
CA GLY A 6 17.89 -33.59 33.49
C GLY A 6 17.97 -32.88 32.14
N LEU A 7 18.90 -33.29 31.28
CA LEU A 7 19.07 -32.74 29.93
C LEU A 7 17.83 -32.93 29.06
N ILE A 8 17.23 -34.13 29.11
CA ILE A 8 16.01 -34.44 28.36
C ILE A 8 14.84 -33.58 28.84
N ALA A 9 14.68 -33.41 30.16
CA ALA A 9 13.62 -32.59 30.72
C ALA A 9 13.73 -31.11 30.29
N ILE A 10 14.94 -30.56 30.26
CA ILE A 10 15.20 -29.19 29.80
C ILE A 10 14.88 -29.03 28.30
N ALA A 11 15.30 -29.99 27.47
CA ALA A 11 15.05 -29.95 26.03
C ALA A 11 13.55 -29.96 25.69
N ILE A 12 12.77 -30.81 26.37
CA ILE A 12 11.31 -30.89 26.19
C ILE A 12 10.63 -29.59 26.66
N SER A 13 11.08 -29.03 27.79
CA SER A 13 10.57 -27.76 28.30
C SER A 13 10.79 -26.61 27.31
N HIS A 14 12.00 -26.54 26.73
CA HIS A 14 12.33 -25.55 25.70
C HIS A 14 11.46 -25.69 24.45
N LEU A 15 11.31 -26.91 23.93
CA LEU A 15 10.47 -27.17 22.76
C LEU A 15 9.03 -26.72 22.99
N ARG A 16 8.44 -27.07 24.14
CA ARG A 16 7.07 -26.66 24.49
C ARG A 16 6.95 -25.13 24.58
N THR A 17 7.90 -24.49 25.25
CA THR A 17 7.91 -23.03 25.42
C THR A 17 8.03 -22.32 24.07
N SER A 18 8.91 -22.81 23.18
CA SER A 18 9.05 -22.26 21.84
C SER A 18 7.79 -22.42 20.99
N THR A 19 7.10 -23.56 21.08
CA THR A 19 5.83 -23.76 20.36
C THR A 19 4.72 -22.86 20.89
N GLU A 20 4.65 -22.67 22.20
CA GLU A 20 3.64 -21.82 22.84
C GLU A 20 3.88 -20.34 22.52
N LEU A 21 5.14 -19.90 22.54
CA LEU A 21 5.50 -18.54 22.12
C LEU A 21 5.15 -18.28 20.65
N ALA A 22 5.43 -19.22 19.76
CA ALA A 22 5.07 -19.10 18.34
C ALA A 22 3.55 -19.03 18.14
N HIS A 23 2.80 -19.83 18.90
CA HIS A 23 1.34 -19.82 18.84
C HIS A 23 0.76 -18.49 19.37
N VAL A 24 1.20 -18.03 20.55
CA VAL A 24 0.76 -16.73 21.12
C VAL A 24 1.13 -15.57 20.20
N GLN A 25 2.29 -15.59 19.57
CA GLN A 25 2.65 -14.58 18.56
C GLN A 25 1.73 -14.63 17.36
N SER A 26 1.36 -15.83 16.87
CA SER A 26 0.42 -15.98 15.77
C SER A 26 -0.98 -15.46 16.12
N GLU A 27 -1.47 -15.74 17.33
CA GLU A 27 -2.76 -15.25 17.82
C GLU A 27 -2.73 -13.73 18.04
N LEU A 28 -1.64 -13.17 18.58
CA LEU A 28 -1.49 -11.72 18.71
C LEU A 28 -1.43 -11.03 17.35
N THR A 29 -0.74 -11.62 16.38
CA THR A 29 -0.75 -11.12 15.00
C THR A 29 -2.16 -11.20 14.42
N GLN A 30 -2.88 -12.29 14.66
CA GLN A 30 -4.27 -12.45 14.21
C GLN A 30 -5.20 -11.43 14.87
N LEU A 31 -5.15 -11.27 16.19
CA LEU A 31 -5.95 -10.27 16.93
C LEU A 31 -5.57 -8.84 16.55
N ARG A 32 -4.30 -8.56 16.25
CA ARG A 32 -3.87 -7.25 15.74
C ARG A 32 -4.40 -7.01 14.33
N ASN A 33 -4.32 -8.01 13.46
CA ASN A 33 -4.91 -7.95 12.12
C ASN A 33 -6.43 -7.77 12.20
N ASP A 34 -7.10 -8.47 13.12
CA ASP A 34 -8.55 -8.42 13.31
C ASP A 34 -8.99 -7.09 13.93
N SER A 35 -8.20 -6.54 14.86
CA SER A 35 -8.56 -5.30 15.55
C SER A 35 -8.46 -4.09 14.63
N THR A 36 -7.63 -4.12 13.56
CA THR A 36 -7.56 -3.03 12.56
C THR A 36 -7.46 -1.64 13.22
N ILE A 37 -6.81 -1.57 14.39
CA ILE A 37 -6.69 -0.34 15.16
C ILE A 37 -5.53 0.43 14.55
N LEU A 38 -5.83 1.62 14.05
CA LEU A 38 -4.80 2.54 13.61
C LEU A 38 -4.26 3.21 14.86
N ASP A 39 -3.06 2.82 15.27
CA ASP A 39 -2.34 3.41 16.38
C ASP A 39 -1.73 4.75 15.95
N ALA A 40 -2.42 5.85 16.27
CA ALA A 40 -2.12 7.19 15.78
C ALA A 40 -1.96 8.16 16.95
N ASP A 41 -0.82 8.07 17.61
CA ASP A 41 -0.50 8.92 18.76
C ASP A 41 -0.28 10.40 18.38
N ASP A 42 0.15 10.67 17.15
CA ASP A 42 0.51 12.00 16.67
C ASP A 42 -0.41 12.49 15.54
N ASP A 43 -1.35 13.37 15.87
CA ASP A 43 -2.29 13.98 14.92
C ASP A 43 -1.63 14.86 13.83
N SER A 44 -0.32 15.13 13.91
CA SER A 44 0.44 15.87 12.88
C SER A 44 1.05 14.99 11.79
N MET A 45 1.03 13.66 11.97
CA MET A 45 1.60 12.69 11.03
C MET A 45 0.54 12.00 10.18
N ILE A 46 0.97 11.52 9.01
CA ILE A 46 0.19 10.58 8.20
C ILE A 46 0.41 9.18 8.79
N HIS A 47 -0.68 8.55 9.21
CA HIS A 47 -0.69 7.16 9.68
C HIS A 47 -1.43 6.27 8.69
N ALA A 48 -0.89 5.09 8.40
CA ALA A 48 -1.56 4.11 7.58
C ALA A 48 -1.29 2.68 8.06
N ILE A 49 -2.29 1.81 7.92
CA ILE A 49 -2.15 0.35 8.05
C ILE A 49 -2.89 -0.30 6.89
N ALA A 50 -2.25 -1.26 6.22
CA ALA A 50 -2.87 -2.01 5.15
C ALA A 50 -3.87 -3.02 5.75
N LEU A 51 -5.02 -3.16 5.09
CA LEU A 51 -6.07 -4.09 5.50
C LEU A 51 -6.09 -5.31 4.56
N PRO A 52 -6.66 -6.44 4.99
CA PRO A 52 -6.92 -7.58 4.10
C PRO A 52 -7.75 -7.16 2.87
N THR A 53 -7.41 -7.75 1.72
CA THR A 53 -8.08 -7.48 0.43
C THR A 53 -8.67 -8.76 -0.14
N TYR A 54 -9.68 -8.63 -1.00
CA TYR A 54 -10.42 -9.75 -1.56
C TYR A 54 -10.01 -10.13 -2.99
N GLY A 55 -9.08 -9.39 -3.60
CA GLY A 55 -8.68 -9.60 -4.99
C GLY A 55 -7.26 -9.13 -5.31
N PRO A 56 -6.67 -9.64 -6.41
CA PRO A 56 -5.26 -9.39 -6.76
C PRO A 56 -4.97 -7.96 -7.22
N LEU A 57 -6.00 -7.22 -7.64
CA LEU A 57 -5.92 -5.81 -8.07
C LEU A 57 -6.75 -4.91 -7.15
N GLN A 58 -6.81 -5.25 -5.87
CA GLN A 58 -7.52 -4.50 -4.86
C GLN A 58 -6.59 -4.30 -3.67
N TRP A 59 -6.58 -3.07 -3.17
CA TRP A 59 -5.77 -2.64 -2.04
C TRP A 59 -6.62 -1.81 -1.11
N ARG A 60 -6.42 -2.02 0.20
CA ARG A 60 -7.21 -1.39 1.23
C ARG A 60 -6.28 -0.90 2.34
N TRP A 61 -6.52 0.30 2.83
CA TRP A 61 -5.81 0.88 3.95
C TRP A 61 -6.77 1.53 4.92
N LYS A 62 -6.45 1.51 6.21
CA LYS A 62 -6.99 2.48 7.15
C LYS A 62 -5.97 3.59 7.30
N ILE A 63 -6.39 4.83 7.05
CA ILE A 63 -5.52 6.00 6.98
C ILE A 63 -6.04 7.07 7.92
N GLN A 64 -5.14 7.72 8.64
CA GLN A 64 -5.38 8.97 9.33
C GLN A 64 -4.45 10.03 8.75
N LEU A 65 -5.05 11.15 8.38
CA LEU A 65 -4.34 12.30 7.84
C LEU A 65 -4.35 13.42 8.88
N PRO A 66 -3.31 14.25 8.92
CA PRO A 66 -3.26 15.40 9.83
C PRO A 66 -4.39 16.38 9.61
N ARG A 67 -4.94 16.89 10.73
CA ARG A 67 -6.12 17.79 10.74
C ARG A 67 -5.90 19.06 9.92
N ASP A 68 -4.68 19.58 9.91
CA ASP A 68 -4.28 20.83 9.29
C ASP A 68 -3.83 20.63 7.83
N GLY A 69 -4.59 19.90 7.03
CA GLY A 69 -4.16 19.64 5.66
C GLY A 69 -5.29 19.27 4.72
N THR A 70 -5.03 19.54 3.44
CA THR A 70 -5.74 18.91 2.35
C THR A 70 -4.78 17.97 1.66
N TYR A 71 -5.17 16.73 1.48
CA TYR A 71 -4.36 15.71 0.81
C TYR A 71 -5.03 15.25 -0.48
N ARG A 72 -4.20 14.72 -1.38
CA ARG A 72 -4.66 14.08 -2.61
C ARG A 72 -4.03 12.70 -2.75
N LEU A 73 -4.82 11.78 -3.30
CA LEU A 73 -4.36 10.48 -3.75
C LEU A 73 -3.86 10.60 -5.19
N ARG A 74 -2.70 10.01 -5.47
CA ARG A 74 -2.09 9.94 -6.79
C ARG A 74 -1.77 8.50 -7.15
N TYR A 75 -1.71 8.25 -8.44
CA TYR A 75 -1.31 6.96 -8.98
C TYR A 75 -0.57 7.10 -10.32
N ALA A 76 0.22 6.09 -10.67
CA ALA A 76 0.93 5.97 -11.94
C ALA A 76 1.01 4.51 -12.37
N PHE A 77 0.91 4.25 -13.68
CA PHE A 77 0.88 2.91 -14.28
C PHE A 77 2.19 2.52 -15.01
N ASP A 78 3.04 3.50 -15.29
CA ASP A 78 4.25 3.32 -16.09
C ASP A 78 5.39 4.15 -15.53
N ASN A 79 6.63 3.83 -15.94
CA ASN A 79 7.85 4.51 -15.51
C ASN A 79 8.01 4.56 -13.98
N ILE A 80 7.68 3.46 -13.30
CA ILE A 80 7.75 3.38 -11.84
C ILE A 80 9.22 3.21 -11.41
N PRO A 81 9.80 4.20 -10.70
CA PRO A 81 11.20 4.14 -10.29
C PRO A 81 11.41 3.09 -9.19
N GLU A 82 12.66 2.65 -8.99
CA GLU A 82 13.00 1.72 -7.90
C GLU A 82 12.80 2.32 -6.50
N SER A 83 13.03 3.62 -6.41
CA SER A 83 12.86 4.42 -5.20
C SER A 83 12.33 5.80 -5.57
N GLY A 84 11.55 6.39 -4.66
CA GLY A 84 10.98 7.73 -4.86
C GLY A 84 9.68 7.71 -5.66
N PHE A 85 9.44 8.79 -6.41
CA PHE A 85 8.19 9.06 -7.10
C PHE A 85 8.45 9.42 -8.57
N PRO A 86 7.54 9.07 -9.51
CA PRO A 86 7.63 9.48 -10.90
C PRO A 86 7.71 11.01 -11.03
N ALA A 87 8.35 11.49 -12.09
CA ALA A 87 8.38 12.92 -12.41
C ALA A 87 6.95 13.45 -12.62
N LYS A 88 6.69 14.73 -12.28
CA LYS A 88 5.35 15.34 -12.37
C LYS A 88 4.71 15.21 -13.75
N SER A 89 5.50 15.20 -14.82
CA SER A 89 5.03 15.03 -16.21
C SER A 89 4.62 13.59 -16.57
N GLN A 90 4.99 12.60 -15.75
CA GLN A 90 4.68 11.19 -15.96
C GLN A 90 3.53 10.70 -15.09
N ALA A 91 3.25 11.40 -13.99
CA ALA A 91 2.04 11.21 -13.21
C ALA A 91 0.86 11.82 -13.97
N ILE A 92 0.34 11.08 -14.96
CA ILE A 92 -0.87 11.32 -15.78
C ILE A 92 -1.46 12.72 -15.56
N ASP A 93 -1.17 13.63 -16.50
CA ASP A 93 -1.45 15.06 -16.43
C ASP A 93 -2.82 15.43 -15.82
N GLY A 94 -2.75 15.96 -14.59
CA GLY A 94 -3.39 17.21 -14.16
C GLY A 94 -4.90 17.25 -13.99
N ALA A 95 -5.69 16.93 -15.01
CA ALA A 95 -7.13 17.16 -15.00
C ALA A 95 -7.93 16.04 -14.32
N PHE A 96 -7.47 14.79 -14.43
CA PHE A 96 -8.14 13.64 -13.80
C PHE A 96 -7.88 13.53 -12.29
N LEU A 97 -6.75 14.08 -11.80
CA LEU A 97 -6.29 13.94 -10.42
C LEU A 97 -6.96 14.93 -9.44
N ASP A 98 -7.17 16.19 -9.84
CA ASP A 98 -7.71 17.22 -8.93
C ASP A 98 -9.22 17.47 -9.11
N ALA A 99 -9.83 17.09 -10.25
CA ALA A 99 -11.25 17.36 -10.52
C ALA A 99 -12.22 16.41 -9.79
N TYR A 100 -11.76 15.22 -9.42
CA TYR A 100 -12.64 14.15 -8.89
C TYR A 100 -12.17 13.55 -7.56
N ALA A 101 -10.90 13.73 -7.17
CA ALA A 101 -10.47 13.40 -5.82
C ALA A 101 -11.07 14.45 -4.87
N LYS A 102 -12.13 14.07 -4.15
CA LYS A 102 -12.56 14.90 -3.02
C LYS A 102 -11.35 15.09 -2.10
N PRO A 103 -11.03 16.33 -1.71
CA PRO A 103 -9.95 16.57 -0.77
C PRO A 103 -10.15 15.68 0.44
N LEU A 104 -9.13 14.87 0.76
CA LEU A 104 -9.17 14.06 1.97
C LEU A 104 -8.94 15.00 3.14
N GLN A 105 -9.98 15.22 3.93
CA GLN A 105 -9.88 16.02 5.13
C GLN A 105 -9.13 15.23 6.20
N GLY A 106 -8.25 15.93 6.90
CA GLY A 106 -7.59 15.40 8.07
C GLY A 106 -8.51 15.06 9.23
N GLY A 107 -7.94 14.42 10.24
CA GLY A 107 -8.60 14.11 11.50
C GLY A 107 -8.97 12.64 11.61
N VAL A 108 -10.26 12.32 11.43
CA VAL A 108 -10.77 10.99 11.78
C VAL A 108 -10.20 9.92 10.82
N PRO A 109 -9.73 8.77 11.33
CA PRO A 109 -9.33 7.64 10.49
C PRO A 109 -10.44 7.21 9.54
N PHE A 110 -10.10 6.96 8.28
CA PHE A 110 -11.03 6.42 7.27
C PHE A 110 -10.40 5.23 6.56
N THR A 111 -11.26 4.43 5.90
CA THR A 111 -10.80 3.32 5.06
C THR A 111 -10.68 3.81 3.64
N LEU A 112 -9.51 3.64 3.02
CA LEU A 112 -9.27 3.87 1.60
C LEU A 112 -9.22 2.51 0.89
N ASP A 113 -10.14 2.33 -0.03
CA ASP A 113 -10.23 1.24 -0.98
C ASP A 113 -9.75 1.72 -2.36
N VAL A 114 -8.84 0.97 -2.97
CA VAL A 114 -8.38 1.20 -4.34
C VAL A 114 -8.47 -0.11 -5.11
N GLY A 115 -9.03 -0.06 -6.31
CA GLY A 115 -9.15 -1.25 -7.15
C GLY A 115 -9.00 -0.93 -8.63
N ILE A 116 -8.50 -1.91 -9.37
CA ILE A 116 -8.51 -1.92 -10.84
C ILE A 116 -9.37 -3.09 -11.30
N PHE A 117 -10.34 -2.83 -12.16
CA PHE A 117 -11.21 -3.86 -12.73
C PHE A 117 -11.62 -3.49 -14.15
N GLN A 118 -12.09 -4.49 -14.88
CA GLN A 118 -12.68 -4.31 -16.19
C GLN A 118 -14.19 -4.17 -16.04
N ASP A 119 -14.80 -3.17 -16.67
CA ASP A 119 -16.26 -3.04 -16.70
C ASP A 119 -16.90 -3.98 -17.74
N ALA A 120 -18.24 -3.96 -17.83
CA ALA A 120 -18.99 -4.83 -18.74
C ALA A 120 -18.68 -4.58 -20.23
N SER A 121 -18.11 -3.42 -20.59
CA SER A 121 -17.70 -3.08 -21.96
C SER A 121 -16.26 -3.47 -22.27
N GLY A 122 -15.54 -4.06 -21.31
CA GLY A 122 -14.15 -4.41 -21.48
C GLY A 122 -13.17 -3.27 -21.19
N VAL A 123 -13.63 -2.12 -20.70
CA VAL A 123 -12.75 -0.98 -20.39
C VAL A 123 -12.19 -1.14 -18.97
N TRP A 124 -10.88 -1.01 -18.84
CA TRP A 124 -10.22 -0.98 -17.54
C TRP A 124 -10.57 0.30 -16.79
N GLN A 125 -10.88 0.17 -15.50
CA GLN A 125 -11.30 1.24 -14.62
C GLN A 125 -10.43 1.23 -13.36
N PHE A 126 -9.92 2.39 -12.97
CA PHE A 126 -9.37 2.63 -11.64
C PHE A 126 -10.49 3.17 -10.74
N GLN A 127 -10.69 2.57 -9.59
CA GLN A 127 -11.68 3.01 -8.61
C GLN A 127 -11.00 3.33 -7.29
N THR A 128 -11.48 4.41 -6.69
CA THR A 128 -11.16 4.77 -5.31
C THR A 128 -12.46 4.82 -4.53
N ASP A 129 -12.44 4.43 -3.27
CA ASP A 129 -13.58 4.47 -2.36
C ASP A 129 -13.04 4.79 -0.95
N ASN A 130 -13.70 5.69 -0.23
CA ASN A 130 -13.29 6.09 1.12
C ASN A 130 -14.32 5.71 2.20
N GLY A 131 -15.05 4.60 1.98
CA GLY A 131 -16.24 4.21 2.74
C GLY A 131 -17.55 4.73 2.11
N GLN A 132 -17.45 5.47 1.01
CA GLN A 132 -18.55 5.83 0.13
C GLN A 132 -18.15 5.49 -1.30
N ARG A 133 -19.09 4.89 -2.05
CA ARG A 133 -18.90 4.50 -3.45
C ARG A 133 -18.26 5.64 -4.24
N GLY A 134 -16.95 5.54 -4.43
CA GLY A 134 -16.18 6.63 -5.02
C GLY A 134 -16.14 6.55 -6.54
N PRO A 135 -15.50 7.53 -7.17
CA PRO A 135 -15.45 7.65 -8.61
C PRO A 135 -14.72 6.49 -9.27
N ARG A 136 -15.10 6.23 -10.53
CA ARG A 136 -14.44 5.27 -11.41
C ARG A 136 -13.83 6.05 -12.57
N PHE A 137 -12.60 5.72 -12.90
CA PHE A 137 -11.82 6.42 -13.90
C PHE A 137 -11.42 5.44 -15.01
N PRO A 138 -11.85 5.67 -16.26
CA PRO A 138 -11.42 4.83 -17.36
C PRO A 138 -9.91 4.97 -17.58
N ILE A 139 -9.24 3.84 -17.76
CA ILE A 139 -7.82 3.76 -18.10
C ILE A 139 -7.73 3.58 -19.62
N HIS A 140 -7.79 4.68 -20.36
CA HIS A 140 -7.85 4.64 -21.84
C HIS A 140 -6.58 4.07 -22.50
N HIS A 141 -5.43 4.27 -21.86
CA HIS A 141 -4.15 3.71 -22.27
C HIS A 141 -3.64 2.83 -21.15
N HIS A 142 -4.28 1.67 -20.97
CA HIS A 142 -3.87 0.75 -19.93
C HIS A 142 -2.59 0.01 -20.35
N PRO A 143 -1.65 -0.18 -19.41
CA PRO A 143 -0.43 -0.89 -19.72
C PRO A 143 -0.72 -2.37 -20.01
N ALA A 144 0.08 -2.96 -20.91
CA ALA A 144 -0.11 -4.34 -21.38
C ALA A 144 -0.05 -5.39 -20.26
N TRP A 145 0.48 -5.05 -19.09
CA TRP A 145 0.47 -5.95 -17.94
C TRP A 145 -0.90 -6.16 -17.32
N LEU A 146 -1.85 -5.23 -17.50
CA LEU A 146 -3.22 -5.43 -17.05
C LEU A 146 -3.92 -6.53 -17.87
N ASP A 147 -3.58 -6.67 -19.15
CA ASP A 147 -4.14 -7.71 -20.02
C ASP A 147 -3.52 -9.09 -19.80
N ARG A 148 -2.24 -9.13 -19.38
CA ARG A 148 -1.47 -10.37 -19.28
C ARG A 148 -1.53 -10.94 -17.86
N LYS A 149 -2.49 -11.82 -17.62
CA LYS A 149 -2.74 -12.43 -16.31
C LYS A 149 -1.60 -13.32 -15.74
N GLU A 150 -0.63 -13.81 -16.54
CA GLU A 150 0.06 -15.06 -16.15
C GLU A 150 1.59 -15.17 -16.30
N SER A 151 2.37 -14.17 -16.72
CA SER A 151 3.78 -14.47 -17.09
C SER A 151 4.86 -13.46 -16.67
N VAL A 152 4.57 -12.56 -15.74
CA VAL A 152 5.55 -11.56 -15.30
C VAL A 152 5.71 -11.68 -13.79
N GLY A 153 6.94 -11.81 -13.32
CA GLY A 153 7.23 -11.71 -11.88
C GLY A 153 6.91 -10.28 -11.42
N TRP A 154 6.35 -10.14 -10.23
CA TRP A 154 6.02 -8.84 -9.65
C TRP A 154 6.68 -8.69 -8.29
N GLY A 155 7.34 -7.55 -8.09
CA GLY A 155 7.76 -7.08 -6.78
C GLY A 155 6.71 -6.12 -6.22
N PHE A 156 6.12 -6.45 -5.07
CA PHE A 156 5.14 -5.60 -4.40
C PHE A 156 5.70 -5.03 -3.09
N ARG A 157 5.49 -3.74 -2.87
CA ARG A 157 5.66 -3.06 -1.58
C ARG A 157 4.32 -2.45 -1.21
N VAL A 158 3.85 -2.76 0.00
CA VAL A 158 2.60 -2.24 0.54
C VAL A 158 2.92 -1.52 1.84
N TYR A 159 2.57 -0.24 1.91
CA TYR A 159 2.77 0.58 3.08
C TYR A 159 1.84 0.14 4.19
N GLY A 160 2.41 -0.07 5.39
CA GLY A 160 1.66 -0.53 6.55
C GLY A 160 1.20 -1.98 6.47
N LYS A 161 1.87 -2.85 5.69
CA LYS A 161 1.45 -4.25 5.48
C LYS A 161 1.24 -5.05 6.79
N ASN A 162 2.09 -4.82 7.79
CA ASN A 162 2.14 -5.64 9.01
C ASN A 162 1.92 -4.83 10.30
N GLN A 163 1.91 -3.50 10.21
CA GLN A 163 1.81 -2.60 11.36
C GLN A 163 1.44 -1.19 10.88
N THR A 164 0.96 -0.35 11.81
CA THR A 164 0.83 1.08 11.55
C THR A 164 2.19 1.68 11.23
N VAL A 165 2.21 2.50 10.19
CA VAL A 165 3.37 3.26 9.79
C VAL A 165 3.01 4.74 9.79
N SER A 166 3.86 5.52 10.45
CA SER A 166 3.68 6.95 10.64
C SER A 166 4.73 7.69 9.84
N SER A 167 4.39 8.86 9.32
CA SER A 167 5.32 9.63 8.51
C SER A 167 4.95 11.10 8.44
N ASP A 168 5.97 11.94 8.25
CA ASP A 168 5.82 13.39 8.09
C ASP A 168 4.81 13.71 6.96
N SER A 169 3.97 14.70 7.21
CA SER A 169 2.82 15.08 6.41
C SER A 169 3.15 15.93 5.17
N ASP A 170 4.31 16.57 5.16
CA ASP A 170 4.76 17.42 4.05
C ASP A 170 5.43 16.62 2.93
N MET A 171 5.80 15.37 3.21
CA MET A 171 6.41 14.50 2.23
C MET A 171 5.39 13.54 1.60
N PRO A 172 5.45 13.29 0.28
CA PRO A 172 4.64 12.26 -0.35
C PRO A 172 4.87 10.87 0.27
N ARG A 173 3.80 10.09 0.41
CA ARG A 173 3.80 8.76 1.03
C ARG A 173 3.25 7.70 0.08
N MET A 174 4.14 6.82 -0.35
CA MET A 174 3.80 5.64 -1.12
C MET A 174 2.92 4.74 -0.26
N LEU A 175 1.73 4.38 -0.78
CA LEU A 175 0.82 3.41 -0.20
C LEU A 175 1.03 2.02 -0.82
N PHE A 176 1.23 1.99 -2.14
CA PHE A 176 1.49 0.77 -2.90
C PHE A 176 2.53 1.02 -3.98
N SER A 177 3.42 0.05 -4.19
CA SER A 177 4.30 -0.03 -5.35
C SER A 177 4.36 -1.48 -5.84
N GLY A 178 3.71 -1.74 -6.97
CA GLY A 178 3.91 -2.95 -7.76
C GLY A 178 4.83 -2.62 -8.92
N ARG A 179 5.94 -3.34 -9.05
CA ARG A 179 6.87 -3.18 -10.17
C ARG A 179 7.08 -4.52 -10.83
N LYS A 180 7.14 -4.49 -12.16
CA LYS A 180 7.58 -5.64 -12.94
C LYS A 180 8.98 -6.06 -12.49
N SER A 181 9.15 -7.36 -12.23
CA SER A 181 10.43 -7.97 -11.89
C SER A 181 10.93 -8.83 -13.06
N LYS A 182 12.25 -8.92 -13.17
CA LYS A 182 12.90 -9.76 -14.17
C LYS A 182 13.25 -11.09 -13.52
N MET A 183 12.74 -12.18 -14.08
CA MET A 183 13.24 -13.52 -13.77
C MET A 183 14.64 -13.69 -14.39
N LEU A 184 15.59 -14.08 -13.55
CA LEU A 184 16.94 -14.46 -13.93
C LEU A 184 16.96 -15.95 -14.31
N PRO A 185 17.92 -16.38 -15.15
CA PRO A 185 18.19 -17.80 -15.37
C PRO A 185 18.41 -18.51 -14.03
N GLY A 186 17.67 -19.60 -13.78
CA GLY A 186 17.71 -20.32 -12.49
C GLY A 186 16.58 -19.96 -11.51
N GLY A 187 15.60 -19.15 -11.92
CA GLY A 187 14.37 -18.91 -11.14
C GLY A 187 14.48 -17.82 -10.08
N ALA A 188 15.65 -17.19 -9.91
CA ALA A 188 15.78 -16.01 -9.09
C ALA A 188 15.03 -14.83 -9.73
N SER A 189 14.48 -13.91 -8.93
CA SER A 189 13.84 -12.68 -9.40
C SER A 189 14.64 -11.48 -8.93
N THR A 190 14.99 -10.57 -9.84
CA THR A 190 15.58 -9.27 -9.49
C THR A 190 14.63 -8.14 -9.89
N VAL A 191 14.66 -7.08 -9.10
CA VAL A 191 13.92 -5.86 -9.38
C VAL A 191 14.71 -5.05 -10.41
N GLU A 192 14.05 -4.56 -11.46
CA GLU A 192 14.70 -3.71 -12.46
C GLU A 192 15.06 -2.34 -11.84
N MET A 193 16.33 -1.95 -11.97
CA MET A 193 16.83 -0.67 -11.43
C MET A 193 16.31 0.53 -12.24
N ASN A 194 16.05 0.33 -13.53
CA ASN A 194 15.45 1.35 -14.38
C ASN A 194 13.95 1.51 -14.05
N PRO A 195 13.36 2.70 -14.30
CA PRO A 195 11.91 2.85 -14.32
C PRO A 195 11.26 1.79 -15.19
N THR A 196 10.19 1.16 -14.70
CA THR A 196 9.53 0.03 -15.37
C THR A 196 8.01 0.13 -15.28
N ASP A 197 7.31 -0.67 -16.07
CA ASP A 197 5.87 -0.89 -15.95
C ASP A 197 5.47 -1.27 -14.51
N GLY A 198 4.35 -0.73 -14.03
CA GLY A 198 3.79 -1.18 -12.77
C GLY A 198 2.66 -0.33 -12.24
N LEU A 199 2.50 -0.27 -10.92
CA LEU A 199 1.51 0.58 -10.29
C LEU A 199 2.12 1.21 -9.06
N LEU A 200 2.14 2.53 -9.01
CA LEU A 200 2.44 3.27 -7.79
C LEU A 200 1.18 3.99 -7.35
N ILE A 201 0.82 3.87 -6.08
CA ILE A 201 -0.25 4.64 -5.43
C ILE A 201 0.39 5.38 -4.26
N TRP A 202 0.14 6.67 -4.14
CA TRP A 202 0.68 7.47 -3.05
C TRP A 202 -0.26 8.61 -2.67
N ILE A 203 -0.08 9.15 -1.46
CA ILE A 203 -0.76 10.34 -0.97
C ILE A 203 0.25 11.46 -0.79
N GLU A 204 -0.17 12.70 -1.02
CA GLU A 204 0.65 13.88 -0.77
C GLU A 204 -0.22 15.06 -0.35
N ARG A 205 0.36 15.98 0.43
CA ARG A 205 -0.28 17.24 0.79
C ARG A 205 -0.50 18.06 -0.48
N LYS A 206 -1.71 18.60 -0.66
CA LYS A 206 -2.02 19.56 -1.71
C LYS A 206 -1.30 20.86 -1.34
N SER A 207 -0.32 21.26 -2.13
CA SER A 207 0.32 22.56 -1.97
C SER A 207 -0.76 23.64 -2.03
N THR A 208 -0.91 24.42 -0.96
CA THR A 208 -1.75 25.62 -0.99
C THR A 208 -1.28 26.47 -2.17
N PRO A 209 -2.14 26.82 -3.13
CA PRO A 209 -1.73 27.69 -4.21
C PRO A 209 -1.18 28.96 -3.58
N THR A 210 0.10 29.26 -3.82
CA THR A 210 0.68 30.54 -3.41
C THR A 210 -0.20 31.61 -4.04
N PRO A 211 -0.82 32.53 -3.26
CA PRO A 211 -1.59 33.61 -3.85
C PRO A 211 -0.68 34.35 -4.83
N PRO A 212 -1.23 34.85 -5.96
CA PRO A 212 -0.45 35.70 -6.84
C PRO A 212 0.16 36.81 -6.00
N GLY A 213 1.48 36.97 -6.08
CA GLY A 213 2.17 38.05 -5.37
C GLY A 213 1.53 39.41 -5.74
N PRO A 214 1.52 40.37 -4.81
CA PRO A 214 0.93 41.69 -5.04
C PRO A 214 1.52 42.40 -6.26
#